data_AF-A0A127T2M5-F1
#
_entry.id   AF-A0A127T2M5-F1
#
_cell.length_a   1.000
_cell.length_b   1.000
_cell.length_c   1.000
_cell.angle_alpha   90.00
_cell.angle_beta   90.00
_cell.angle_gamma   90.00
#
_symmetry.space_group_name_H-M   'P 1'
#
loop_
_entity.id
_entity.type
_entity.pdbx_description
1 polymer ?
#
loop_
_entity_poly.entity_id
_entity_poly.type
_entity_poly.pdbx_seq_one_letter_code
_entity_poly.pdbx_strand_id
1 'polypeptide(L)' 'AEKAAADPLTAGFMAAGEHALPMPSIPEMNEVWGPWGRTEAAIVNGSEADPGAAWAHMIEEIQKAIDG' A
#
# COMPACT_ATOMS: atom_id res chain seq x y z
N ALA A 1 -5.44 21.40 -20.90
CA ALA A 1 -6.41 21.33 -19.79
C ALA A 1 -7.78 20.87 -20.30
N GLU A 2 -8.47 21.63 -21.16
CA GLU A 2 -9.83 21.27 -21.65
C GLU A 2 -9.92 19.90 -22.35
N LYS A 3 -8.94 19.53 -23.20
CA LYS A 3 -8.91 18.20 -23.83
C LYS A 3 -8.67 17.04 -22.86
N ALA A 4 -7.93 17.29 -21.76
CA ALA A 4 -7.71 16.26 -20.73
C ALA A 4 -8.99 16.06 -19.91
N ALA A 5 -9.71 17.14 -19.59
CA ALA A 5 -10.98 17.05 -18.86
C ALA A 5 -12.11 16.33 -19.65
N ALA A 6 -12.05 16.33 -20.98
CA ALA A 6 -13.03 15.64 -21.84
C ALA A 6 -12.67 14.17 -22.15
N ASP A 7 -11.50 13.68 -21.72
CA ASP A 7 -11.05 12.31 -21.96
C ASP A 7 -11.60 11.38 -20.85
N PRO A 8 -12.39 10.35 -21.20
CA PRO A 8 -12.88 9.35 -20.24
C PRO A 8 -11.76 8.70 -19.40
N LEU A 9 -10.55 8.55 -19.95
CA LEU A 9 -9.40 8.02 -19.19
C LEU A 9 -8.99 8.98 -18.07
N THR A 10 -8.88 10.26 -18.37
CA THR A 10 -8.51 11.28 -17.38
C THR A 10 -9.59 11.38 -16.30
N ALA A 11 -10.87 11.28 -16.67
CA ALA A 11 -11.97 11.22 -15.71
C ALA A 11 -11.84 10.02 -14.76
N GLY A 12 -11.45 8.84 -15.28
CA GLY A 12 -11.21 7.65 -14.46
C GLY A 12 -10.09 7.83 -13.44
N PHE A 13 -8.95 8.43 -13.84
CA PHE A 13 -7.85 8.72 -12.92
C PHE A 13 -8.22 9.77 -11.86
N MET A 14 -8.99 10.80 -12.22
CA MET A 14 -9.47 11.78 -11.25
C MET A 14 -10.38 11.13 -10.21
N ALA A 15 -11.31 10.27 -10.63
CA ALA A 15 -12.18 9.55 -9.72
C ALA A 15 -11.39 8.60 -8.79
N ALA A 16 -10.39 7.87 -9.32
CA ALA A 16 -9.54 7.00 -8.50
C ALA A 16 -8.67 7.79 -7.49
N GLY A 17 -8.31 9.03 -7.84
CA GLY A 17 -7.46 9.90 -7.01
C GLY A 17 -8.21 10.72 -5.96
N GLU A 18 -9.55 10.80 -6.00
CA GLU A 18 -10.35 11.74 -5.18
C GLU A 18 -10.10 11.60 -3.67
N HIS A 19 -9.80 10.39 -3.21
CA HIS A 19 -9.48 10.08 -1.80
C HIS A 19 -8.08 9.48 -1.64
N ALA A 20 -7.30 9.44 -2.72
CA ALA A 20 -5.94 8.94 -2.67
C ALA A 20 -5.05 9.93 -1.93
N LEU A 21 -4.14 9.41 -1.12
CA LEU A 21 -3.11 10.21 -0.47
C LEU A 21 -1.80 10.07 -1.25
N PRO A 22 -1.03 11.15 -1.41
CA PRO A 22 0.30 11.05 -1.98
C PRO A 22 1.16 10.15 -1.09
N MET A 23 1.94 9.25 -1.70
CA MET A 23 2.88 8.40 -0.96
C MET A 23 3.89 9.29 -0.21
N PRO A 24 4.21 8.97 1.06
CA PRO A 24 5.25 9.69 1.79
C PRO A 24 6.61 9.56 1.09
N SER A 25 7.42 10.61 1.13
CA SER A 25 8.75 10.65 0.51
C SER A 25 9.90 10.49 1.52
N ILE A 26 9.63 9.87 2.67
CA ILE A 26 10.62 9.67 3.74
C ILE A 26 11.44 8.39 3.49
N PRO A 27 12.70 8.29 3.95
CA PRO A 27 13.54 7.10 3.74
C PRO A 27 12.91 5.79 4.24
N GLU A 28 12.19 5.85 5.35
CA GLU A 28 11.56 4.72 6.03
C GLU A 28 10.51 4.01 5.16
N MET A 29 9.95 4.69 4.15
CA MET A 29 8.98 4.08 3.24
C MET A 29 9.55 2.91 2.43
N ASN A 30 10.88 2.79 2.30
CA ASN A 30 11.49 1.63 1.64
C ASN A 30 11.29 0.33 2.44
N GLU A 31 11.16 0.43 3.77
CA GLU A 31 11.03 -0.73 4.66
C GLU A 31 9.58 -1.25 4.72
N VAL A 32 8.61 -0.47 4.24
CA VAL A 32 7.18 -0.79 4.36
C VAL A 32 6.72 -1.80 3.30
N TRP A 33 7.18 -1.65 2.05
CA TRP A 33 6.60 -2.37 0.91
C TRP A 33 6.86 -3.88 0.91
N GLY A 34 8.04 -4.29 1.36
CA GLY A 34 8.43 -5.71 1.39
C GLY A 34 7.58 -6.54 2.36
N PRO A 35 7.55 -6.20 3.67
CA PRO A 35 6.69 -6.86 4.64
C PRO A 35 5.22 -6.85 4.24
N TRP A 36 4.70 -5.69 3.82
CA TRP A 36 3.31 -5.58 3.38
C TRP A 36 2.99 -6.54 2.23
N GLY A 37 3.76 -6.51 1.15
CA GLY A 37 3.48 -7.38 0.00
C GLY A 37 3.52 -8.87 0.33
N ARG A 38 4.43 -9.30 1.21
CA ARG A 38 4.49 -10.71 1.66
C ARG A 38 3.27 -11.08 2.50
N THR A 39 2.90 -10.25 3.47
CA THR A 39 1.74 -10.50 4.34
C THR A 39 0.44 -10.53 3.55
N GLU A 40 0.25 -9.57 2.64
CA GLU A 40 -0.93 -9.53 1.78
C GLU A 40 -1.03 -10.80 0.91
N ALA A 41 0.08 -11.20 0.29
CA ALA A 41 0.13 -12.42 -0.51
C ALA A 41 -0.19 -13.67 0.33
N ALA A 42 0.34 -13.76 1.56
CA ALA A 42 0.12 -14.87 2.47
C ALA A 42 -1.35 -14.98 2.95
N ILE A 43 -2.03 -13.85 3.12
CA ILE A 43 -3.45 -13.82 3.46
C ILE A 43 -4.29 -14.24 2.26
N VAL A 44 -4.04 -13.64 1.08
CA VAL A 44 -4.83 -13.90 -0.13
C VAL A 44 -4.67 -15.34 -0.62
N ASN A 45 -3.48 -15.93 -0.47
CA ASN A 45 -3.23 -17.31 -0.87
C ASN A 45 -3.70 -18.35 0.18
N GLY A 46 -4.19 -17.91 1.35
CA GLY A 46 -4.67 -18.78 2.43
C GLY A 46 -3.57 -19.55 3.17
N SER A 47 -2.30 -19.18 3.00
CA SER A 47 -1.18 -19.72 3.78
C SER A 47 -1.14 -19.21 5.22
N GLU A 48 -1.87 -18.13 5.48
CA GLU A 48 -2.06 -17.54 6.79
C GLU A 48 -3.49 -17.75 7.28
N ALA A 49 -3.63 -18.37 8.45
CA ALA A 49 -4.92 -18.76 9.01
C ALA A 49 -5.55 -17.63 9.83
N ASP A 50 -4.74 -16.71 10.36
CA ASP A 50 -5.19 -15.53 11.10
C ASP A 50 -4.65 -14.24 10.45
N PRO A 51 -5.46 -13.60 9.58
CA PRO A 51 -5.08 -12.34 8.96
C PRO A 51 -4.77 -11.23 9.97
N GLY A 52 -5.46 -11.21 11.13
CA GLY A 52 -5.25 -10.19 12.15
C GLY A 52 -3.87 -10.29 12.77
N ALA A 53 -3.47 -11.52 13.15
CA ALA A 53 -2.13 -11.80 13.65
C ALA A 53 -1.04 -11.50 12.60
N ALA A 54 -1.30 -11.81 11.34
CA ALA A 54 -0.38 -11.57 10.24
C ALA A 54 -0.08 -10.08 10.02
N TRP A 55 -1.11 -9.24 10.06
CA TRP A 55 -0.95 -7.79 9.97
C TRP A 55 -0.24 -7.22 11.19
N ALA A 56 -0.51 -7.74 12.40
CA ALA A 56 0.22 -7.34 13.59
C ALA A 56 1.71 -7.67 13.48
N HIS A 57 2.04 -8.88 13.02
CA HIS A 57 3.43 -9.28 12.80
C HIS A 57 4.12 -8.42 11.72
N MET A 58 3.43 -8.09 10.63
CA MET A 58 3.94 -7.17 9.61
C MET A 58 4.32 -5.81 10.20
N ILE A 59 3.48 -5.24 11.08
CA ILE A 59 3.76 -3.96 11.74
C ILE A 59 5.03 -4.07 12.60
N GLU A 60 5.19 -5.18 13.33
CA GLU A 60 6.40 -5.43 14.12
C GLU A 60 7.65 -5.56 13.25
N GLU A 61 7.56 -6.23 12.10
CA GLU A 61 8.68 -6.34 11.15
C GLU A 61 9.09 -4.96 10.60
N ILE A 62 8.10 -4.14 10.21
CA ILE A 62 8.35 -2.77 9.72
C ILE A 62 9.00 -1.92 10.80
N GLN A 63 8.48 -1.96 12.04
CA GLN A 63 9.04 -1.18 13.14
C GLN A 63 10.49 -1.58 13.43
N LYS A 64 10.78 -2.89 13.45
CA LYS A 64 12.16 -3.39 13.63
C LYS A 64 13.09 -2.93 12.50
N ALA A 65 12.61 -2.95 11.25
CA ALA A 65 13.41 -2.50 10.10
C ALA A 65 13.72 -0.99 10.14
N ILE A 66 12.79 -0.18 10.66
CA ILE A 66 12.99 1.26 10.88
C ILE A 66 13.98 1.50 12.04
N ASP A 67 13.89 0.72 13.12
CA ASP A 67 14.68 0.93 14.33
C ASP A 67 16.17 0.54 14.18
N GLY A 68 16.50 -0.40 13.27
CA GLY A 68 17.87 -0.84 12.97
C GLY A 68 18.31 -2.09 13.70
#